data_AF-K1YS31-F1
#
_entry.id   AF-K1YS31-F1
#
_cell.length_a   1.000
_cell.length_b   1.000
_cell.length_c   1.000
_cell.angle_alpha   90.00
_cell.angle_beta   90.00
_cell.angle_gamma   90.00
#
_symmetry.space_group_name_H-M   'P 1'
#
loop_
_entity.id
_entity.type
_entity.pdbx_description
1 polymer ?
#
loop_
_entity_poly.entity_id
_entity_poly.type
_entity_poly.pdbx_seq_one_letter_code
_entity_poly.pdbx_strand_id
1 'polypeptide(L)'
;MRNEAQTLLKTVRPDLTMESAECLRPLLNNRKWLAELARRHSLLNQEKDKADVARKDHEDELESTKRELEAQTRSNLDLAELKTAVSVARKAGDLEQRLAEAEKHAKDENQGCTRELLRLGRFSGTIETLVQVAMPVAETLDGFEKRFDDVEEIIKECGRKRNELEEEKRQAEQELQALLLKSRVPTIAELEESRNRRNLGWNLIKRKYIENLDVERKILDFSPNTDLPAFYEQKVEAADHLSDMLRLEADQVVKRADLEAKILQVITRKRDIEEAAGKAAGEKEAYLREWRAVWQPLGITPGTPREMKQWLLRVDKLL
;
A
#
# COMPACT_ATOMS: atom_id res chain seq x y z
N MET A 1 -19.75 -132.25 -33.21
CA MET A 1 -19.35 -131.81 -31.86
C MET A 1 -17.88 -132.10 -31.53
N ARG A 2 -17.34 -133.33 -31.69
CA ARG A 2 -15.89 -133.60 -31.46
C ARG A 2 -14.94 -133.17 -32.59
N ASN A 3 -15.36 -133.25 -33.86
CA ASN A 3 -14.48 -132.95 -35.01
C ASN A 3 -14.15 -131.45 -35.17
N GLU A 4 -15.08 -130.54 -34.87
CA GLU A 4 -14.85 -129.09 -35.02
C GLU A 4 -13.90 -128.53 -33.97
N ALA A 5 -13.90 -129.10 -32.76
CA ALA A 5 -12.95 -128.72 -31.72
C ALA A 5 -11.51 -129.14 -32.05
N GLN A 6 -11.32 -130.26 -32.77
CA GLN A 6 -10.00 -130.75 -33.17
C GLN A 6 -9.42 -129.98 -34.37
N THR A 7 -10.27 -129.54 -35.29
CA THR A 7 -9.82 -128.71 -36.43
C THR A 7 -9.36 -127.33 -35.97
N LEU A 8 -10.09 -126.67 -35.05
CA LEU A 8 -9.70 -125.37 -34.50
C LEU A 8 -8.38 -125.40 -33.71
N LEU A 9 -8.06 -126.53 -33.06
CA LEU A 9 -6.83 -126.68 -32.27
C LEU A 9 -5.59 -126.85 -33.17
N LYS A 10 -5.72 -127.59 -34.28
CA LYS A 10 -4.66 -127.73 -35.30
C LYS A 10 -4.28 -126.41 -35.96
N THR A 11 -5.21 -125.47 -36.11
CA THR A 11 -4.95 -124.17 -36.76
C THR A 11 -4.07 -123.25 -35.91
N VAL A 12 -4.05 -123.42 -34.60
CA VAL A 12 -3.32 -122.54 -33.67
C VAL A 12 -2.01 -123.16 -33.20
N ARG A 13 -1.97 -124.48 -32.96
CA ARG A 13 -0.73 -125.26 -32.78
C ARG A 13 -0.92 -126.70 -33.27
N PRO A 14 -0.22 -127.12 -34.33
CA PRO A 14 -0.41 -128.44 -34.94
C PRO A 14 0.11 -129.63 -34.08
N ASP A 15 0.83 -129.38 -32.99
CA ASP A 15 1.62 -130.40 -32.27
C ASP A 15 0.90 -131.03 -31.06
N LEU A 16 -0.37 -130.70 -30.78
CA LEU A 16 -1.08 -131.07 -29.54
C LEU A 16 -2.36 -131.90 -29.79
N THR A 17 -2.55 -132.99 -29.03
CA THR A 17 -3.75 -133.87 -29.04
C THR A 17 -4.74 -133.53 -27.91
N MET A 18 -6.03 -133.88 -28.06
CA MET A 18 -7.13 -133.46 -27.16
C MET A 18 -6.92 -133.77 -25.67
N GLU A 19 -6.21 -134.84 -25.32
CA GLU A 19 -5.92 -135.22 -23.92
C GLU A 19 -4.90 -134.27 -23.26
N SER A 20 -4.12 -133.53 -24.06
CA SER A 20 -3.12 -132.55 -23.62
C SER A 20 -3.74 -131.17 -23.30
N ALA A 21 -5.06 -131.02 -23.44
CA ALA A 21 -5.75 -129.75 -23.23
C ALA A 21 -5.68 -129.26 -21.77
N GLU A 22 -5.41 -130.14 -20.80
CA GLU A 22 -5.20 -129.74 -19.41
C GLU A 22 -3.91 -128.90 -19.22
N CYS A 23 -2.86 -129.15 -20.01
CA CYS A 23 -1.63 -128.35 -20.01
C CYS A 23 -1.82 -126.91 -20.51
N LEU A 24 -2.97 -126.61 -21.15
CA LEU A 24 -3.32 -125.27 -21.61
C LEU A 24 -4.09 -124.46 -20.55
N ARG A 25 -4.54 -125.07 -19.44
CA ARG A 25 -5.23 -124.36 -18.34
C ARG A 25 -4.40 -123.23 -17.72
N PRO A 26 -3.08 -123.35 -17.47
CA PRO A 26 -2.26 -122.24 -16.95
C PRO A 26 -2.16 -121.07 -17.95
N LEU A 27 -2.05 -121.37 -19.25
CA LEU A 27 -2.03 -120.37 -20.33
C LEU A 27 -3.37 -119.67 -20.51
N LEU A 28 -4.48 -120.40 -20.33
CA LEU A 28 -5.84 -119.85 -20.34
C LEU A 28 -6.15 -119.04 -19.08
N ASN A 29 -5.64 -119.44 -17.91
CA ASN A 29 -5.72 -118.66 -16.66
C ASN A 29 -4.94 -117.33 -16.77
N ASN A 30 -3.81 -117.33 -17.49
CA ASN A 30 -3.00 -116.14 -17.72
C ASN A 30 -3.49 -115.27 -18.89
N ARG A 31 -4.59 -115.63 -19.57
CA ARG A 31 -5.14 -114.88 -20.70
C ARG A 31 -5.54 -113.45 -20.33
N LYS A 32 -6.07 -113.24 -19.11
CA LYS A 32 -6.37 -111.89 -18.60
C LYS A 32 -5.10 -111.07 -18.40
N TRP A 33 -4.04 -111.69 -17.91
CA TRP A 33 -2.75 -111.02 -17.67
C TRP A 33 -2.02 -110.70 -18.99
N LEU A 34 -2.00 -111.63 -19.96
CA LEU A 34 -1.46 -111.38 -21.30
C LEU A 34 -2.26 -110.32 -22.07
N ALA A 35 -3.58 -110.31 -21.95
CA ALA A 35 -4.41 -109.25 -22.55
C ALA A 35 -4.14 -107.88 -21.91
N GLU A 36 -3.95 -107.82 -20.59
CA GLU A 36 -3.58 -106.58 -19.90
C GLU A 36 -2.15 -106.13 -20.26
N LEU A 37 -1.21 -107.06 -20.44
CA LEU A 37 0.15 -106.73 -20.88
C LEU A 37 0.17 -106.22 -22.33
N ALA A 38 -0.59 -106.85 -23.23
CA ALA A 38 -0.75 -106.38 -24.60
C ALA A 38 -1.42 -104.99 -24.66
N ARG A 39 -2.43 -104.75 -23.81
CA ARG A 39 -3.09 -103.44 -23.66
C ARG A 39 -2.12 -102.36 -23.16
N ARG A 40 -1.29 -102.69 -22.15
CA ARG A 40 -0.26 -101.77 -21.64
C ARG A 40 0.83 -101.50 -22.68
N HIS A 41 1.26 -102.52 -23.40
CA HIS A 41 2.24 -102.37 -24.48
C HIS A 41 1.69 -101.52 -25.63
N SER A 42 0.42 -101.71 -26.02
CA SER A 42 -0.19 -100.85 -27.04
C SER A 42 -0.36 -99.40 -26.55
N LEU A 43 -0.68 -99.20 -25.27
CA LEU A 43 -0.80 -97.86 -24.68
C LEU A 43 0.55 -97.15 -24.63
N LEU A 44 1.60 -97.85 -24.18
CA LEU A 44 2.98 -97.34 -24.13
C LEU A 44 3.53 -97.00 -25.51
N ASN A 45 3.25 -97.83 -26.52
CA ASN A 45 3.64 -97.51 -27.89
C ASN A 45 2.89 -96.27 -28.41
N GLN A 46 1.61 -96.13 -28.09
CA GLN A 46 0.82 -94.96 -28.48
C GLN A 46 1.30 -93.68 -27.77
N GLU A 47 1.71 -93.77 -26.50
CA GLU A 47 2.33 -92.66 -25.77
C GLU A 47 3.71 -92.29 -26.33
N LYS A 48 4.52 -93.30 -26.69
CA LYS A 48 5.81 -93.08 -27.34
C LYS A 48 5.65 -92.39 -28.69
N ASP A 49 4.75 -92.87 -29.54
CA ASP A 49 4.50 -92.26 -30.85
C ASP A 49 3.99 -90.81 -30.72
N LYS A 50 3.12 -90.54 -29.73
CA LYS A 50 2.68 -89.17 -29.41
C LYS A 50 3.83 -88.28 -28.95
N ALA A 51 4.72 -88.79 -28.08
CA ALA A 51 5.87 -88.05 -27.61
C ALA A 51 6.88 -87.77 -28.73
N ASP A 52 7.10 -88.73 -29.64
CA ASP A 52 7.99 -88.57 -30.80
C ASP A 52 7.44 -87.55 -31.81
N VAL A 53 6.11 -87.49 -32.01
CA VAL A 53 5.47 -86.43 -32.82
C VAL A 53 5.65 -85.06 -32.16
N ALA A 54 5.33 -84.92 -30.87
CA ALA A 54 5.50 -83.66 -30.14
C ALA A 54 6.96 -83.18 -30.13
N ARG A 55 7.92 -84.11 -30.04
CA ARG A 55 9.35 -83.78 -30.11
C ARG A 55 9.75 -83.21 -31.47
N LYS A 56 9.23 -83.80 -32.56
CA LYS A 56 9.46 -83.29 -33.91
C LYS A 56 8.82 -81.91 -34.12
N ASP A 57 7.58 -81.73 -33.67
CA ASP A 57 6.90 -80.43 -33.75
C ASP A 57 7.71 -79.34 -33.02
N HIS A 58 8.22 -79.62 -31.82
CA HIS A 58 9.07 -78.69 -31.10
C HIS A 58 10.45 -78.49 -31.73
N GLU A 59 11.05 -79.52 -32.34
CA GLU A 59 12.30 -79.38 -33.10
C GLU A 59 12.09 -78.45 -34.32
N ASP A 60 10.98 -78.61 -35.03
CA ASP A 60 10.60 -77.79 -36.17
C ASP A 60 10.28 -76.33 -35.76
N GLU A 61 9.60 -76.12 -34.62
CA GLU A 61 9.38 -74.79 -34.03
C GLU A 61 10.68 -74.10 -33.62
N LEU A 62 11.63 -74.85 -33.06
CA LEU A 62 12.92 -74.31 -32.64
C LEU A 62 13.78 -73.95 -33.85
N GLU A 63 13.68 -74.74 -34.92
CA GLU A 63 14.39 -74.45 -36.16
C GLU A 63 13.75 -73.29 -36.95
N SER A 64 12.41 -73.15 -36.95
CA SER A 64 11.73 -72.01 -37.55
C SER A 64 12.06 -70.71 -36.82
N THR A 65 12.00 -70.69 -35.49
CA THR A 65 12.37 -69.51 -34.67
C THR A 65 13.85 -69.14 -34.82
N LYS A 66 14.76 -70.11 -34.96
CA LYS A 66 16.17 -69.84 -35.28
C LYS A 66 16.34 -69.21 -36.66
N ARG A 67 15.64 -69.73 -37.68
CA ARG A 67 15.67 -69.15 -39.04
C ARG A 67 15.08 -67.74 -39.06
N GLU A 68 14.02 -67.48 -38.31
CA GLU A 68 13.46 -66.13 -38.15
C GLU A 68 14.46 -65.18 -37.47
N LEU A 69 15.17 -65.63 -36.44
CA LEU A 69 16.20 -64.85 -35.75
C LEU A 69 17.44 -64.59 -36.64
N GLU A 70 17.81 -65.54 -37.50
CA GLU A 70 18.91 -65.39 -38.45
C GLU A 70 18.53 -64.53 -39.67
N ALA A 71 17.26 -64.63 -40.12
CA ALA A 71 16.70 -63.78 -41.18
C ALA A 71 16.48 -62.34 -40.72
N GLN A 72 16.28 -62.11 -39.42
CA GLN A 72 16.44 -60.80 -38.82
C GLN A 72 17.91 -60.40 -38.88
N THR A 73 18.27 -59.65 -39.93
CA THR A 73 19.57 -59.00 -40.03
C THR A 73 19.83 -58.27 -38.71
N ARG A 74 20.78 -58.77 -37.91
CA ARG A 74 21.29 -58.04 -36.74
C ARG A 74 21.80 -56.71 -37.27
N SER A 75 20.99 -55.67 -37.16
CA SER A 75 21.42 -54.33 -37.43
C SER A 75 22.50 -54.06 -36.38
N ASN A 76 23.75 -54.11 -36.83
CA ASN A 76 24.93 -53.79 -36.03
C ASN A 76 24.99 -52.26 -35.86
N LEU A 77 23.85 -51.67 -35.51
CA LEU A 77 23.72 -50.27 -35.16
C LEU A 77 24.47 -50.13 -33.85
N ASP A 78 25.58 -49.39 -33.90
CA ASP A 78 26.34 -49.06 -32.72
C ASP A 78 25.47 -48.20 -31.79
N LEU A 79 24.84 -48.86 -30.82
CA LEU A 79 24.02 -48.20 -29.81
C LEU A 79 24.89 -47.50 -28.75
N ALA A 80 26.22 -47.46 -28.87
CA ALA A 80 27.08 -46.76 -27.92
C ALA A 80 26.72 -45.27 -27.86
N GLU A 81 26.56 -44.60 -29.01
CA GLU A 81 26.15 -43.19 -29.08
C GLU A 81 24.74 -42.98 -28.51
N LEU A 82 23.82 -43.91 -28.76
CA LEU A 82 22.47 -43.84 -28.18
C LEU A 82 22.50 -44.03 -26.66
N LYS A 83 23.33 -44.96 -26.16
CA LYS A 83 23.50 -45.22 -24.72
C LYS A 83 24.18 -44.06 -24.01
N THR A 84 25.17 -43.41 -24.63
CA THR A 84 25.79 -42.21 -24.07
C THR A 84 24.80 -41.05 -24.05
N ALA A 85 24.03 -40.84 -25.13
CA ALA A 85 22.97 -39.83 -25.17
C ALA A 85 21.90 -40.06 -24.08
N VAL A 86 21.42 -41.30 -23.91
CA VAL A 86 20.47 -41.67 -22.85
C VAL A 86 21.08 -41.52 -21.46
N SER A 87 22.36 -41.88 -21.27
CA SER A 87 23.08 -41.66 -20.01
C SER A 87 23.22 -40.16 -19.69
N VAL A 88 23.53 -39.32 -20.68
CA VAL A 88 23.64 -37.87 -20.51
C VAL A 88 22.27 -37.28 -20.16
N ALA A 89 21.19 -37.68 -20.85
CA ALA A 89 19.83 -37.27 -20.52
C ALA A 89 19.41 -37.70 -19.10
N ARG A 90 19.72 -38.94 -18.69
CA ARG A 90 19.46 -39.42 -17.32
C ARG A 90 20.30 -38.71 -16.26
N LYS A 91 21.56 -38.35 -16.56
CA LYS A 91 22.44 -37.59 -15.66
C LYS A 91 22.01 -36.14 -15.51
N ALA A 92 21.45 -35.53 -16.57
CA ALA A 92 20.90 -34.18 -16.52
C ALA A 92 19.66 -34.08 -15.59
N GLY A 93 19.01 -35.22 -15.33
CA GLY A 93 17.84 -35.31 -14.47
C GLY A 93 16.62 -34.65 -15.10
N ASP A 94 15.63 -34.32 -14.28
CA ASP A 94 14.42 -33.65 -14.74
C ASP A 94 14.64 -32.14 -14.86
N LEU A 95 15.26 -31.74 -15.97
CA LEU A 95 15.46 -30.32 -16.30
C LEU A 95 14.14 -29.59 -16.52
N GLU A 96 13.10 -30.29 -16.97
CA GLU A 96 11.77 -29.73 -17.22
C GLU A 96 11.10 -29.37 -15.89
N GLN A 97 11.17 -30.25 -14.90
CA GLN A 97 10.71 -29.94 -13.55
C GLN A 97 11.49 -28.79 -12.92
N ARG A 98 12.83 -28.76 -13.06
CA ARG A 98 13.65 -27.66 -12.52
C ARG A 98 13.37 -26.33 -13.21
N LEU A 99 13.15 -26.33 -14.52
CA LEU A 99 12.74 -25.14 -15.26
C LEU A 99 11.37 -24.66 -14.79
N ALA A 100 10.40 -25.56 -14.67
CA ALA A 100 9.06 -25.24 -14.19
C ALA A 100 9.07 -24.70 -12.74
N GLU A 101 9.88 -25.28 -11.85
CA GLU A 101 10.08 -24.78 -10.49
C GLU A 101 10.73 -23.39 -10.48
N ALA A 102 11.75 -23.15 -11.30
CA ALA A 102 12.40 -21.86 -11.43
C ALA A 102 11.48 -20.78 -12.04
N GLU A 103 10.72 -21.12 -13.08
CA GLU A 103 9.70 -20.24 -13.68
C GLU A 103 8.60 -19.90 -12.68
N LYS A 104 8.15 -20.88 -11.90
CA LYS A 104 7.17 -20.65 -10.84
C LYS A 104 7.73 -19.74 -9.76
N HIS A 105 8.95 -19.99 -9.28
CA HIS A 105 9.61 -19.12 -8.30
C HIS A 105 9.75 -17.68 -8.80
N ALA A 106 10.24 -17.50 -10.03
CA ALA A 106 10.38 -16.17 -10.64
C ALA A 106 9.03 -15.46 -10.78
N LYS A 107 7.97 -16.19 -11.13
CA LYS A 107 6.61 -15.65 -11.21
C LYS A 107 6.06 -15.26 -9.83
N ASP A 108 6.23 -16.10 -8.82
CA ASP A 108 5.76 -15.85 -7.46
C ASP A 108 6.49 -14.65 -6.82
N GLU A 109 7.80 -14.53 -7.04
CA GLU A 109 8.60 -13.38 -6.63
C GLU A 109 8.16 -12.09 -7.34
N ASN A 110 7.99 -12.13 -8.68
CA ASN A 110 7.54 -10.95 -9.44
C ASN A 110 6.13 -10.50 -9.02
N GLN A 111 5.23 -11.44 -8.75
CA GLN A 111 3.92 -11.14 -8.15
C GLN A 111 4.05 -10.57 -6.73
N GLY A 112 4.99 -11.06 -5.93
CA GLY A 112 5.36 -10.50 -4.64
C GLY A 112 5.75 -9.03 -4.75
N CYS A 113 6.71 -8.71 -5.61
CA CYS A 113 7.20 -7.36 -5.84
C CYS A 113 6.10 -6.43 -6.37
N THR A 114 5.25 -6.92 -7.29
CA THR A 114 4.10 -6.15 -7.81
C THR A 114 3.10 -5.82 -6.69
N ARG A 115 2.81 -6.76 -5.78
CA ARG A 115 1.91 -6.52 -4.64
C ARG A 115 2.49 -5.50 -3.67
N GLU A 116 3.78 -5.58 -3.35
CA GLU A 116 4.42 -4.60 -2.48
C GLU A 116 4.50 -3.21 -3.13
N LEU A 117 4.74 -3.14 -4.45
CA LEU A 117 4.68 -1.89 -5.21
C LEU A 117 3.28 -1.26 -5.13
N LEU A 118 2.22 -2.04 -5.31
CA LEU A 118 0.84 -1.55 -5.16
C LEU A 118 0.54 -1.09 -3.72
N ARG A 119 1.12 -1.73 -2.70
CA ARG A 119 0.98 -1.31 -1.30
C ARG A 119 1.68 0.01 -0.98
N LEU A 120 2.69 0.42 -1.76
CA LEU A 120 3.31 1.74 -1.62
C LEU A 120 2.33 2.87 -1.99
N GLY A 121 1.41 2.62 -2.93
CA GLY A 121 0.22 3.43 -3.26
C GLY A 121 0.45 4.80 -3.91
N ARG A 122 1.48 5.55 -3.48
CA ARG A 122 1.79 6.91 -3.95
C ARG A 122 2.52 6.97 -5.29
N PHE A 123 2.95 5.82 -5.82
CA PHE A 123 3.70 5.69 -7.07
C PHE A 123 2.93 4.83 -8.07
N SER A 124 2.86 5.29 -9.32
CA SER A 124 2.09 4.69 -10.41
C SER A 124 2.95 4.10 -11.54
N GLY A 125 4.27 4.03 -11.37
CA GLY A 125 5.21 3.47 -12.35
C GLY A 125 5.49 1.97 -12.15
N THR A 126 6.53 1.46 -12.81
CA THR A 126 7.02 0.07 -12.65
C THR A 126 8.21 0.01 -11.69
N ILE A 127 8.63 -1.19 -11.29
CA ILE A 127 9.79 -1.35 -10.41
C ILE A 127 11.07 -0.87 -11.10
N GLU A 128 11.19 -1.13 -12.40
CA GLU A 128 12.35 -0.70 -13.20
C GLU A 128 12.46 0.83 -13.24
N THR A 129 11.33 1.54 -13.34
CA THR A 129 11.36 3.00 -13.26
C THR A 129 11.69 3.49 -11.86
N LEU A 130 11.25 2.79 -10.81
CA LEU A 130 11.57 3.12 -9.42
C LEU A 130 13.09 3.01 -9.12
N VAL A 131 13.76 1.99 -9.68
CA VAL A 131 15.22 1.78 -9.54
C VAL A 131 16.02 2.88 -10.25
N GLN A 132 15.53 3.37 -11.39
CA GLN A 132 16.25 4.35 -12.20
C GLN A 132 16.08 5.80 -11.73
N VAL A 133 15.03 6.10 -10.95
CA VAL A 133 14.76 7.48 -10.53
C VAL A 133 15.62 7.85 -9.32
N ALA A 134 16.22 9.05 -9.39
CA ALA A 134 16.96 9.63 -8.28
C ALA A 134 16.02 9.94 -7.11
N MET A 135 16.16 9.21 -6.00
CA MET A 135 15.42 9.44 -4.77
C MET A 135 15.99 10.64 -4.01
N PRO A 136 15.14 11.45 -3.33
CA PRO A 136 15.62 12.50 -2.43
C PRO A 136 16.43 11.89 -1.29
N VAL A 137 17.59 12.50 -0.99
CA VAL A 137 18.46 12.06 0.10
C VAL A 137 17.78 12.24 1.45
N ALA A 138 18.04 11.33 2.39
CA ALA A 138 17.51 11.36 3.75
C ALA A 138 17.77 12.71 4.46
N GLU A 139 18.98 13.26 4.30
CA GLU A 139 19.39 14.56 4.86
C GLU A 139 18.52 15.72 4.34
N THR A 140 18.14 15.70 3.05
CA THR A 140 17.23 16.69 2.47
C THR A 140 15.87 16.62 3.18
N LEU A 141 15.35 15.41 3.41
CA LEU A 141 14.08 15.20 4.11
C LEU A 141 14.13 15.59 5.58
N ASP A 142 15.27 15.41 6.25
CA ASP A 142 15.51 15.91 7.60
C ASP A 142 15.43 17.44 7.64
N GLY A 143 16.03 18.12 6.67
CA GLY A 143 15.92 19.57 6.52
C GLY A 143 14.48 20.04 6.29
N PHE A 144 13.73 19.35 5.41
CA PHE A 144 12.32 19.65 5.17
C PHE A 144 11.45 19.38 6.41
N GLU A 145 11.66 18.29 7.14
CA GLU A 145 10.92 18.00 8.38
C GLU A 145 11.14 19.08 9.44
N LYS A 146 12.39 19.48 9.69
CA LYS A 146 12.69 20.55 10.65
C LYS A 146 12.02 21.86 10.27
N ARG A 147 12.18 22.30 9.01
CA ARG A 147 11.53 23.53 8.52
C ARG A 147 10.00 23.45 8.62
N PHE A 148 9.41 22.28 8.37
CA PHE A 148 7.98 22.08 8.52
C PHE A 148 7.52 22.24 9.97
N ASP A 149 8.21 21.58 10.90
CA ASP A 149 7.93 21.66 12.33
C ASP A 149 8.09 23.10 12.84
N ASP A 150 9.17 23.79 12.46
CA ASP A 150 9.44 25.19 12.83
C ASP A 150 8.32 26.13 12.34
N VAL A 151 7.92 26.03 11.07
CA VAL A 151 6.85 26.86 10.50
C VAL A 151 5.50 26.55 11.13
N GLU A 152 5.21 25.28 11.41
CA GLU A 152 3.98 24.91 12.13
C GLU A 152 3.97 25.45 13.57
N GLU A 153 5.10 25.40 14.26
CA GLU A 153 5.23 25.93 15.62
C GLU A 153 5.00 27.44 15.64
N ILE A 154 5.62 28.19 14.73
CA ILE A 154 5.43 29.63 14.61
C ILE A 154 3.95 29.96 14.35
N ILE A 155 3.28 29.25 13.42
CA ILE A 155 1.86 29.47 13.13
C ILE A 155 1.00 29.19 14.37
N LYS A 156 1.28 28.11 15.10
CA LYS A 156 0.57 27.76 16.35
C LYS A 156 0.80 28.82 17.43
N GLU A 157 2.03 29.30 17.59
CA GLU A 157 2.39 30.31 18.58
C GLU A 157 1.73 31.66 18.28
N CYS A 158 1.77 32.09 17.01
CA CYS A 158 1.05 33.28 16.55
C CYS A 158 -0.46 33.16 16.79
N GLY A 159 -1.04 31.99 16.51
CA GLY A 159 -2.46 31.71 16.79
C GLY A 159 -2.81 31.82 18.28
N ARG A 160 -1.95 31.28 19.16
CA ARG A 160 -2.11 31.39 20.62
C ARG A 160 -2.01 32.84 21.09
N LYS A 161 -0.95 33.56 20.71
CA LYS A 161 -0.73 34.97 21.07
C LYS A 161 -1.88 35.86 20.59
N ARG A 162 -2.40 35.60 19.39
CA ARG A 162 -3.56 36.33 18.85
C ARG A 162 -4.79 36.14 19.73
N ASN A 163 -5.09 34.92 20.15
CA ASN A 163 -6.24 34.63 21.00
C ASN A 163 -6.08 35.25 22.41
N GLU A 164 -4.87 35.21 22.97
CA GLU A 164 -4.54 35.85 24.25
C GLU A 164 -4.74 37.37 24.19
N LEU A 165 -4.23 38.03 23.14
CA LEU A 165 -4.41 39.47 22.92
C LEU A 165 -5.88 39.84 22.65
N GLU A 166 -6.63 38.99 21.97
CA GLU A 166 -8.06 39.22 21.72
C GLU A 166 -8.89 39.16 23.00
N GLU A 167 -8.55 38.24 23.90
CA GLU A 167 -9.15 38.18 25.22
C GLU A 167 -8.79 39.40 26.07
N GLU A 168 -7.52 39.81 26.06
CA GLU A 168 -7.04 41.02 26.77
C GLU A 168 -7.75 42.29 26.26
N LYS A 169 -7.92 42.42 24.93
CA LYS A 169 -8.68 43.51 24.32
C LYS A 169 -10.13 43.49 24.81
N ARG A 170 -10.79 42.33 24.75
CA ARG A 170 -12.19 42.18 25.14
C ARG A 170 -12.40 42.57 26.61
N GLN A 171 -11.50 42.15 27.49
CA GLN A 171 -11.56 42.51 28.91
C GLN A 171 -11.41 44.02 29.12
N ALA A 172 -10.43 44.65 28.48
CA ALA A 172 -10.23 46.11 28.58
C ALA A 172 -11.42 46.90 28.01
N GLU A 173 -12.02 46.45 26.91
CA GLU A 173 -13.23 47.06 26.33
C GLU A 173 -14.44 46.90 27.25
N GLN A 174 -14.61 45.75 27.90
CA GLN A 174 -15.68 45.52 28.88
C GLN A 174 -15.51 46.41 30.12
N GLU A 175 -14.29 46.53 30.64
CA GLU A 175 -13.98 47.41 31.76
C GLU A 175 -14.24 48.89 31.40
N LEU A 176 -13.87 49.30 30.19
CA LEU A 176 -14.14 50.65 29.67
C LEU A 176 -15.64 50.91 29.54
N GLN A 177 -16.40 49.97 28.97
CA GLN A 177 -17.85 50.09 28.87
C GLN A 177 -18.51 50.15 30.25
N ALA A 178 -18.07 49.32 31.20
CA ALA A 178 -18.58 49.34 32.57
C ALA A 178 -18.30 50.67 33.29
N LEU A 179 -17.16 51.31 33.01
CA LEU A 179 -16.82 52.63 33.51
C LEU A 179 -17.74 53.71 32.91
N LEU A 180 -17.95 53.68 31.59
CA LEU A 180 -18.81 54.64 30.88
C LEU A 180 -20.30 54.50 31.21
N LEU A 181 -20.75 53.31 31.62
CA LEU A 181 -22.13 53.08 32.09
C LEU A 181 -22.37 53.67 33.49
N LYS A 182 -21.34 53.75 34.34
CA LYS A 182 -21.44 54.24 35.73
C LYS A 182 -21.35 55.76 35.83
N SER A 183 -20.48 56.37 35.04
CA SER A 183 -20.38 57.82 34.92
C SER A 183 -19.98 58.22 33.51
N ARG A 184 -20.43 59.41 33.08
CA ARG A 184 -19.95 60.04 31.86
C ARG A 184 -18.60 60.71 32.16
N VAL A 185 -17.55 59.88 32.20
CA VAL A 185 -16.17 60.32 32.46
C VAL A 185 -15.62 61.04 31.22
N PRO A 186 -15.34 62.35 31.24
CA PRO A 186 -14.82 63.07 30.08
C PRO A 186 -13.36 62.70 29.77
N THR A 187 -12.91 62.95 28.54
CA THR A 187 -11.48 62.81 28.17
C THR A 187 -10.75 64.15 28.17
N ILE A 188 -9.42 64.09 28.27
CA ILE A 188 -8.56 65.28 28.11
C ILE A 188 -8.72 65.88 26.70
N ALA A 189 -8.88 65.02 25.67
CA ALA A 189 -9.10 65.45 24.30
C ALA A 189 -10.42 66.22 24.12
N GLU A 190 -11.51 65.80 24.80
CA GLU A 190 -12.78 66.53 24.81
C GLU A 190 -12.65 67.93 25.41
N LEU A 191 -11.86 68.07 26.49
CA LEU A 191 -11.56 69.38 27.08
C LEU A 191 -10.72 70.24 26.13
N GLU A 192 -9.70 69.68 25.47
CA GLU A 192 -8.90 70.41 24.49
C GLU A 192 -9.74 70.89 23.30
N GLU A 193 -10.63 70.05 22.77
CA GLU A 193 -11.55 70.43 21.70
C GLU A 193 -12.49 71.56 22.16
N SER A 194 -13.04 71.45 23.37
CA SER A 194 -13.90 72.50 23.96
C SER A 194 -13.14 73.82 24.11
N ARG A 195 -11.90 73.78 24.63
CA ARG A 195 -11.02 74.94 24.75
C ARG A 195 -10.66 75.55 23.38
N ASN A 196 -10.43 74.73 22.37
CA ASN A 196 -10.15 75.19 21.00
C ASN A 196 -11.36 75.91 20.40
N ARG A 197 -12.57 75.36 20.59
CA ARG A 197 -13.82 76.01 20.16
C ARG A 197 -14.05 77.34 20.87
N ARG A 198 -13.84 77.41 22.18
CA ARG A 198 -13.88 78.65 22.97
C ARG A 198 -12.87 79.68 22.44
N ASN A 199 -11.62 79.27 22.25
CA ASN A 199 -10.55 80.16 21.76
C ASN A 199 -10.83 80.66 20.34
N LEU A 200 -11.43 79.83 19.49
CA LEU A 200 -11.89 80.23 18.15
C LEU A 200 -12.95 81.34 18.24
N GLY A 201 -13.95 81.18 19.12
CA GLY A 201 -14.96 82.20 19.38
C GLY A 201 -14.34 83.52 19.87
N TRP A 202 -13.41 83.46 20.83
CA TRP A 202 -12.69 84.65 21.30
C TRP A 202 -11.91 85.36 20.18
N ASN A 203 -11.22 84.59 19.34
CA ASN A 203 -10.49 85.15 18.20
C ASN A 203 -11.42 85.84 17.19
N LEU A 204 -12.62 85.32 16.96
CA LEU A 204 -13.62 85.95 16.10
C LEU A 204 -14.17 87.25 16.72
N ILE A 205 -14.44 87.26 18.02
CA ILE A 205 -14.86 88.48 18.75
C ILE A 205 -13.77 89.55 18.66
N LYS A 206 -12.52 89.20 18.94
CA LYS A 206 -11.38 90.14 18.83
C LYS A 206 -11.26 90.71 17.42
N ARG A 207 -11.35 89.86 16.40
CA ARG A 207 -11.25 90.30 14.99
C ARG A 207 -12.38 91.24 14.58
N LYS A 208 -13.62 90.96 15.01
CA LYS A 208 -14.80 91.77 14.67
C LYS A 208 -14.83 93.11 15.43
N TYR A 209 -14.61 93.10 16.74
CA TYR A 209 -14.87 94.25 17.61
C TYR A 209 -13.64 95.07 18.00
N ILE A 210 -12.42 94.50 17.90
CA ILE A 210 -11.17 95.20 18.27
C ILE A 210 -10.37 95.53 17.00
N GLU A 211 -10.22 94.56 16.10
CA GLU A 211 -9.39 94.72 14.88
C GLU A 211 -10.21 95.26 13.68
N ASN A 212 -11.54 95.36 13.80
CA ASN A 212 -12.48 95.80 12.75
C ASN A 212 -12.29 95.10 11.40
N LEU A 213 -11.97 93.80 11.42
CA LEU A 213 -11.81 92.96 10.23
C LEU A 213 -13.15 92.33 9.84
N ASP A 214 -13.40 92.20 8.53
CA ASP A 214 -14.56 91.46 8.03
C ASP A 214 -14.38 89.96 8.24
N VAL A 215 -15.09 89.43 9.23
CA VAL A 215 -15.12 88.01 9.60
C VAL A 215 -16.53 87.43 9.57
N GLU A 216 -17.49 88.10 8.94
CA GLU A 216 -18.92 87.72 8.91
C GLU A 216 -19.13 86.27 8.45
N ARG A 217 -18.42 85.84 7.39
CA ARG A 217 -18.49 84.44 6.91
C ARG A 217 -18.04 83.42 7.96
N LYS A 218 -16.94 83.69 8.67
CA LYS A 218 -16.41 82.79 9.70
C LYS A 218 -17.26 82.78 10.97
N ILE A 219 -17.96 83.88 11.25
CA ILE A 219 -18.93 83.96 12.33
C ILE A 219 -20.15 83.11 12.01
N LEU A 220 -20.66 83.19 10.78
CA LEU A 220 -21.79 82.38 10.33
C LEU A 220 -21.47 80.87 10.38
N ASP A 221 -20.25 80.50 9.99
CA ASP A 221 -19.78 79.10 10.07
C ASP A 221 -19.65 78.59 11.52
N PHE A 222 -19.26 79.47 12.46
CA PHE A 222 -19.02 79.11 13.85
C PHE A 222 -20.29 79.16 14.71
N SER A 223 -21.16 80.15 14.47
CA SER A 223 -22.40 80.40 15.20
C SER A 223 -23.54 80.77 14.23
N PRO A 224 -24.15 79.79 13.56
CA PRO A 224 -25.17 80.04 12.55
C PRO A 224 -26.52 80.52 13.12
N ASN A 225 -26.84 80.12 14.35
CA ASN A 225 -28.19 80.28 14.93
C ASN A 225 -28.21 81.12 16.22
N THR A 226 -27.08 81.71 16.62
CA THR A 226 -26.95 82.43 17.89
C THR A 226 -26.00 83.60 17.72
N ASP A 227 -26.22 84.66 18.48
CA ASP A 227 -25.29 85.79 18.49
C ASP A 227 -23.89 85.35 18.95
N LEU A 228 -22.84 85.93 18.36
CA LEU A 228 -21.46 85.50 18.55
C LEU A 228 -21.00 85.57 20.02
N PRO A 229 -21.29 86.65 20.79
CA PRO A 229 -20.97 86.72 22.21
C PRO A 229 -21.72 85.67 23.04
N ALA A 230 -23.03 85.51 22.82
CA ALA A 230 -23.84 84.53 23.54
C ALA A 230 -23.39 83.09 23.28
N PHE A 231 -23.04 82.76 22.03
CA PHE A 231 -22.50 81.44 21.70
C PHE A 231 -21.10 81.23 22.29
N TYR A 232 -20.26 82.26 22.30
CA TYR A 232 -18.96 82.21 22.97
C TYR A 232 -19.10 81.94 24.47
N GLU A 233 -19.99 82.65 25.18
CA GLU A 233 -20.28 82.42 26.61
C GLU A 233 -20.68 80.97 26.88
N GLN A 234 -21.54 80.38 26.04
CA GLN A 234 -21.88 78.95 26.13
C GLN A 234 -20.66 78.04 25.96
N LYS A 235 -19.69 78.39 25.10
CA LYS A 235 -18.44 77.62 24.94
C LYS A 235 -17.49 77.80 26.12
N VAL A 236 -17.49 78.95 26.78
CA VAL A 236 -16.75 79.16 28.03
C VAL A 236 -17.31 78.24 29.11
N GLU A 237 -18.63 78.29 29.35
CA GLU A 237 -19.31 77.46 30.34
C GLU A 237 -19.10 75.96 30.07
N ALA A 238 -19.18 75.52 28.81
CA ALA A 238 -18.92 74.14 28.43
C ALA A 238 -17.47 73.69 28.70
N ALA A 239 -16.48 74.56 28.49
CA ALA A 239 -15.07 74.26 28.77
C ALA A 239 -14.79 74.21 30.28
N ASP A 240 -15.41 75.10 31.04
CA ASP A 240 -15.27 75.15 32.51
C ASP A 240 -15.95 73.95 33.16
N HIS A 241 -17.17 73.61 32.74
CA HIS A 241 -17.87 72.41 33.20
C HIS A 241 -17.07 71.13 32.92
N LEU A 242 -16.48 70.98 31.73
CA LEU A 242 -15.60 69.84 31.43
C LEU A 242 -14.35 69.82 32.32
N SER A 243 -13.75 70.98 32.57
CA SER A 243 -12.57 71.11 33.45
C SER A 243 -12.90 70.73 34.89
N ASP A 244 -14.07 71.14 35.41
CA ASP A 244 -14.52 70.78 36.75
C ASP A 244 -14.86 69.29 36.86
N MET A 245 -15.54 68.72 35.87
CA MET A 245 -15.81 67.28 35.82
C MET A 245 -14.53 66.45 35.79
N LEU A 246 -13.54 66.85 34.99
CA LEU A 246 -12.22 66.18 34.95
C LEU A 246 -11.52 66.23 36.32
N ARG A 247 -11.71 67.31 37.09
CA ARG A 247 -11.12 67.45 38.44
C ARG A 247 -11.86 66.60 39.47
N LEU A 248 -13.19 66.57 39.43
CA LEU A 248 -14.03 65.80 40.36
C LEU A 248 -13.87 64.30 40.13
N GLU A 249 -13.72 63.87 38.88
CA GLU A 249 -13.61 62.47 38.49
C GLU A 249 -12.19 62.05 38.09
N ALA A 250 -11.16 62.75 38.59
CA ALA A 250 -9.77 62.57 38.16
C ALA A 250 -9.30 61.09 38.16
N ASP A 251 -9.63 60.33 39.20
CA ASP A 251 -9.29 58.90 39.27
C ASP A 251 -9.97 58.06 38.19
N GLN A 252 -11.20 58.40 37.81
CA GLN A 252 -11.93 57.70 36.74
C GLN A 252 -11.41 58.10 35.37
N VAL A 253 -11.00 59.36 35.18
CA VAL A 253 -10.37 59.87 33.96
C VAL A 253 -9.05 59.16 33.70
N VAL A 254 -8.21 58.99 34.73
CA VAL A 254 -6.96 58.23 34.63
C VAL A 254 -7.24 56.79 34.25
N LYS A 255 -8.19 56.11 34.92
CA LYS A 255 -8.58 54.74 34.58
C LYS A 255 -9.09 54.61 33.14
N ARG A 256 -9.90 55.57 32.68
CA ARG A 256 -10.37 55.62 31.29
C ARG A 256 -9.20 55.72 30.32
N ALA A 257 -8.26 56.65 30.57
CA ALA A 257 -7.08 56.84 29.74
C ALA A 257 -6.18 55.59 29.71
N ASP A 258 -5.98 54.93 30.86
CA ASP A 258 -5.20 53.69 30.95
C ASP A 258 -5.84 52.54 30.15
N LEU A 259 -7.18 52.40 30.22
CA LEU A 259 -7.91 51.40 29.45
C LEU A 259 -7.86 51.69 27.94
N GLU A 260 -8.07 52.93 27.53
CA GLU A 260 -7.96 53.35 26.13
C GLU A 260 -6.53 53.13 25.60
N ALA A 261 -5.51 53.47 26.38
CA ALA A 261 -4.11 53.21 26.04
C ALA A 261 -3.79 51.71 25.94
N LYS A 262 -4.31 50.89 26.86
CA LYS A 262 -4.18 49.44 26.82
C LYS A 262 -4.83 48.84 25.57
N ILE A 263 -6.03 49.29 25.20
CA ILE A 263 -6.71 48.86 23.97
C ILE A 263 -5.86 49.20 22.74
N LEU A 264 -5.33 50.42 22.65
CA LEU A 264 -4.45 50.84 21.55
C LEU A 264 -3.16 50.01 21.49
N GLN A 265 -2.56 49.70 22.64
CA GLN A 265 -1.36 48.86 22.72
C GLN A 265 -1.65 47.45 22.22
N VAL A 266 -2.76 46.85 22.66
CA VAL A 266 -3.17 45.50 22.25
C VAL A 266 -3.50 45.45 20.76
N ILE A 267 -4.17 46.47 20.21
CA ILE A 267 -4.42 46.58 18.75
C ILE A 267 -3.11 46.61 17.97
N THR A 268 -2.13 47.40 18.44
CA THR A 268 -0.82 47.49 17.78
C THR A 268 -0.12 46.13 17.81
N ARG A 269 -0.05 45.48 18.98
CA ARG A 269 0.53 44.14 19.13
C ARG A 269 -0.19 43.10 18.27
N LYS A 270 -1.52 43.16 18.18
CA LYS A 270 -2.31 42.25 17.34
C LYS A 270 -1.92 42.40 15.87
N ARG A 271 -1.75 43.63 15.38
CA ARG A 271 -1.28 43.89 14.02
C ARG A 271 0.11 43.29 13.76
N ASP A 272 1.04 43.44 14.71
CA ASP A 272 2.39 42.89 14.57
C ASP A 272 2.38 41.35 14.53
N ILE A 273 1.52 40.71 15.33
CA ILE A 273 1.30 39.25 15.30
C ILE A 273 0.63 38.80 14.00
N GLU A 274 -0.33 39.57 13.47
CA GLU A 274 -0.96 39.29 12.18
C GLU A 274 0.03 39.38 11.02
N GLU A 275 0.94 40.37 11.06
CA GLU A 275 2.03 40.48 10.08
C GLU A 275 2.99 39.29 10.18
N ALA A 276 3.38 38.88 11.39
CA ALA A 276 4.22 37.71 11.62
C ALA A 276 3.54 36.41 11.14
N ALA A 277 2.24 36.26 11.40
CA ALA A 277 1.46 35.12 10.93
C ALA A 277 1.36 35.11 9.39
N GLY A 278 1.20 36.27 8.76
CA GLY A 278 1.21 36.40 7.30
C GLY A 278 2.55 36.00 6.68
N LYS A 279 3.67 36.40 7.30
CA LYS A 279 5.02 35.98 6.88
C LYS A 279 5.19 34.46 7.01
N ALA A 280 4.84 33.88 8.15
CA ALA A 280 4.92 32.44 8.38
C ALA A 280 4.02 31.64 7.40
N ALA A 281 2.84 32.15 7.07
CA ALA A 281 1.97 31.54 6.05
C ALA A 281 2.60 31.59 4.64
N GLY A 282 3.21 32.72 4.27
CA GLY A 282 3.95 32.84 3.01
C GLY A 282 5.16 31.90 2.94
N GLU A 283 5.90 31.77 4.04
CA GLU A 283 6.99 30.79 4.17
C GLU A 283 6.49 29.35 4.03
N LYS A 284 5.34 29.03 4.63
CA LYS A 284 4.69 27.72 4.47
C LYS A 284 4.34 27.42 3.01
N GLU A 285 3.78 28.40 2.29
CA GLU A 285 3.45 28.22 0.87
C GLU A 285 4.70 28.08 -0.02
N ALA A 286 5.76 28.85 0.26
CA ALA A 286 7.05 28.70 -0.41
C ALA A 286 7.65 27.30 -0.15
N TYR A 287 7.67 26.89 1.12
CA TYR A 287 8.08 25.56 1.55
C TYR A 287 7.29 24.45 0.84
N LEU A 288 5.96 24.54 0.76
CA LEU A 288 5.13 23.54 0.10
C LEU A 288 5.40 23.46 -1.42
N ARG A 289 5.75 24.59 -2.05
CA ARG A 289 6.17 24.60 -3.47
C ARG A 289 7.52 23.93 -3.66
N GLU A 290 8.51 24.27 -2.85
CA GLU A 290 9.83 23.63 -2.85
C GLU A 290 9.69 22.12 -2.61
N TRP A 291 8.87 21.74 -1.63
CA TRP A 291 8.58 20.35 -1.31
C TRP A 291 7.99 19.60 -2.50
N ARG A 292 6.93 20.13 -3.13
CA ARG A 292 6.34 19.50 -4.32
C ARG A 292 7.34 19.40 -5.48
N ALA A 293 8.23 20.38 -5.64
CA ALA A 293 9.24 20.36 -6.70
C ALA A 293 10.23 19.19 -6.55
N VAL A 294 10.59 18.82 -5.32
CA VAL A 294 11.45 17.65 -5.05
C VAL A 294 10.81 16.34 -5.54
N TRP A 295 9.48 16.23 -5.45
CA TRP A 295 8.74 15.02 -5.80
C TRP A 295 8.14 15.03 -7.21
N GLN A 296 8.18 16.17 -7.90
CA GLN A 296 7.63 16.33 -9.24
C GLN A 296 8.31 15.42 -10.30
N PRO A 297 9.64 15.21 -10.28
CA PRO A 297 10.30 14.25 -11.17
C PRO A 297 9.84 12.79 -10.96
N LEU A 298 9.45 12.44 -9.74
CA LEU A 298 8.93 11.12 -9.38
C LEU A 298 7.46 10.93 -9.78
N GLY A 299 6.75 12.01 -10.16
CA GLY A 299 5.31 11.98 -10.44
C GLY A 299 4.46 11.71 -9.19
N ILE A 300 5.02 11.88 -8.00
CA ILE A 300 4.38 11.59 -6.71
C ILE A 300 3.81 12.88 -6.14
N THR A 301 2.56 12.84 -5.66
CA THR A 301 2.03 13.89 -4.79
C THR A 301 2.53 13.65 -3.38
N PRO A 302 3.43 14.48 -2.83
CA PRO A 302 4.03 14.17 -1.54
C PRO A 302 3.08 14.45 -0.39
N GLY A 303 3.14 13.59 0.63
CA GLY A 303 2.49 13.82 1.92
C GLY A 303 3.32 14.73 2.83
N THR A 304 3.17 14.55 4.14
CA THR A 304 4.05 15.21 5.12
C THR A 304 5.49 14.69 5.01
N PRO A 305 6.52 15.46 5.41
CA PRO A 305 7.91 14.99 5.40
C PRO A 305 8.10 13.66 6.14
N ARG A 306 7.43 13.50 7.30
CA ARG A 306 7.43 12.26 8.09
C ARG A 306 6.84 11.08 7.32
N GLU A 307 5.70 11.26 6.66
CA GLU A 307 5.11 10.22 5.80
C GLU A 307 6.05 9.83 4.66
N MET A 308 6.67 10.81 4.01
CA MET A 308 7.54 10.55 2.87
C MET A 308 8.85 9.88 3.28
N LYS A 309 9.38 10.14 4.48
CA LYS A 309 10.50 9.35 5.05
C LYS A 309 10.10 7.90 5.28
N GLN A 310 8.94 7.65 5.89
CA GLN A 310 8.43 6.29 6.08
C GLN A 310 8.16 5.60 4.74
N TRP A 311 7.69 6.35 3.74
CA TRP A 311 7.51 5.84 2.39
C TRP A 311 8.86 5.45 1.76
N LEU A 312 9.90 6.28 1.87
CA LEU A 312 11.23 5.96 1.37
C LEU A 312 11.84 4.74 2.07
N LEU A 313 11.67 4.58 3.38
CA LEU A 313 12.11 3.37 4.10
C LEU A 313 11.41 2.10 3.60
N ARG A 314 10.21 2.20 3.05
CA ARG A 314 9.52 1.04 2.43
C ARG A 314 9.99 0.80 1.01
N VAL A 315 10.31 1.87 0.27
CA VAL A 315 10.90 1.79 -1.07
C VAL A 315 12.30 1.15 -1.01
N ASP A 316 13.13 1.56 -0.06
CA ASP A 316 14.49 1.03 0.14
C ASP A 316 14.51 -0.45 0.58
N LYS A 317 13.40 -0.97 1.09
CA LYS A 317 13.22 -2.41 1.36
C LYS A 317 12.74 -3.20 0.13
N LEU A 318 12.19 -2.51 -0.86
CA LEU A 318 11.65 -3.09 -2.09
C LEU A 318 12.68 -3.11 -3.22
N LEU A 319 13.60 -2.14 -3.22
CA LEU A 319 14.79 -2.07 -4.07
C LEU A 319 15.89 -3.01 -3.54
#